data_AF-A0A8K0HDV6-F1
#
_entry.id   AF-A0A8K0HDV6-F1
#
_cell.length_a   1.000
_cell.length_b   1.000
_cell.length_c   1.000
_cell.angle_alpha   90.00
_cell.angle_beta   90.00
_cell.angle_gamma   90.00
#
_symmetry.space_group_name_H-M   'P 1'
#
loop_
_entity.id
_entity.type
_entity.pdbx_description
1 polymer ?
#
loop_
_entity_poly.entity_id
_entity_poly.type
_entity_poly.pdbx_seq_one_letter_code
_entity_poly.pdbx_strand_id
1 'polypeptide(L)'
;MMAIGFMNIAGSCSSCYVTTGSFLRSAVNYNAGAQTAVSNIVMAAAVLVTAVSHATDYFTPNIILAAIIITAVIGLIDYQAAFRLLKVDKLDFLACLSSFFGVLFFSVPLGPATAVLPSENFFFSVILINDGSNTFSVHCRLEFQFSRFSCMSPGQTPWF
;
A
#
# COMPACT_ATOMS: atom_id res chain seq x y z
N MET A 1 -5.90 -13.29 -2.43
CA MET A 1 -7.15 -12.64 -2.89
C MET A 1 -8.40 -13.30 -2.34
N MET A 2 -8.53 -14.64 -2.38
CA MET A 2 -9.73 -15.33 -1.87
C MET A 2 -10.10 -14.99 -0.41
N ALA A 3 -9.12 -14.87 0.50
CA ALA A 3 -9.38 -14.54 1.90
C ALA A 3 -9.99 -13.14 2.11
N ILE A 4 -9.48 -12.10 1.44
CA ILE A 4 -10.01 -10.72 1.54
C ILE A 4 -11.40 -10.64 0.91
N GLY A 5 -11.61 -11.32 -0.22
CA GLY A 5 -12.92 -11.39 -0.87
C GLY A 5 -13.97 -12.03 0.05
N PHE A 6 -13.64 -13.17 0.67
CA PHE A 6 -14.53 -13.84 1.62
C PHE A 6 -14.79 -12.98 2.87
N MET A 7 -13.76 -12.29 3.38
CA MET A 7 -13.88 -11.39 4.53
C MET A 7 -14.82 -10.21 4.27
N ASN A 8 -14.73 -9.58 3.10
CA ASN A 8 -15.61 -8.46 2.73
C ASN A 8 -17.06 -8.94 2.45
N ILE A 9 -17.25 -10.15 1.89
CA ILE A 9 -18.58 -10.75 1.73
C ILE A 9 -19.22 -11.01 3.11
N ALA A 10 -18.48 -11.65 4.02
CA ALA A 10 -18.95 -11.90 5.38
C ALA A 10 -19.22 -10.59 6.16
N GLY A 11 -18.36 -9.58 6.01
CA GLY A 11 -18.53 -8.27 6.66
C GLY A 11 -19.69 -7.44 6.11
N SER A 12 -20.07 -7.63 4.84
CA SER A 12 -21.19 -6.92 4.22
C SER A 12 -22.53 -7.28 4.89
N CYS A 13 -22.66 -8.51 5.42
CA CYS A 13 -23.84 -8.92 6.21
C CYS A 13 -23.98 -8.18 7.54
N SER A 14 -22.92 -7.51 8.01
CA SER A 14 -22.86 -6.79 9.29
C SER A 14 -22.67 -5.28 9.11
N SER A 15 -22.95 -4.74 7.91
CA SER A 15 -22.74 -3.31 7.59
C SER A 15 -21.32 -2.79 7.86
N CYS A 16 -20.29 -3.63 7.67
CA CYS A 16 -18.89 -3.21 7.81
C CYS A 16 -18.37 -2.46 6.57
N TYR A 17 -17.38 -1.59 6.81
CA TYR A 17 -16.60 -0.95 5.75
C TYR A 17 -15.67 -1.96 5.06
N VAL A 18 -15.29 -1.66 3.81
CA VAL A 18 -14.35 -2.52 3.06
C VAL A 18 -13.04 -2.66 3.84
N THR A 19 -12.64 -3.90 4.10
CA THR A 19 -11.45 -4.21 4.88
C THR A 19 -10.31 -4.55 3.94
N THR A 20 -9.16 -3.93 4.20
CA THR A 20 -7.93 -4.09 3.43
C THR A 20 -6.77 -4.38 4.37
N GLY A 21 -5.64 -4.84 3.82
CA GLY A 21 -4.41 -5.03 4.60
C GLY A 21 -3.87 -3.70 5.11
N SER A 22 -3.66 -3.56 6.42
CA SER A 22 -3.16 -2.32 7.03
C SER A 22 -1.69 -2.44 7.45
N PHE A 23 -0.81 -1.64 6.85
CA PHE A 23 0.64 -1.62 7.15
C PHE A 23 0.93 -1.18 8.58
N LEU A 24 0.20 -0.18 9.07
CA LEU A 24 0.37 0.35 10.41
C LEU A 24 0.22 -0.74 11.49
N ARG A 25 -0.83 -1.56 11.39
CA ARG A 25 -1.08 -2.61 12.40
C ARG A 25 -0.07 -3.74 12.32
N SER A 26 0.30 -4.16 11.11
CA SER A 26 1.31 -5.22 10.93
C SER A 26 2.68 -4.77 11.42
N ALA A 27 3.07 -3.51 11.20
CA ALA A 27 4.34 -2.96 11.69
C ALA A 27 4.38 -2.92 13.23
N VAL A 28 3.30 -2.46 13.87
CA VAL A 28 3.21 -2.45 15.34
C VAL A 28 3.20 -3.87 15.91
N ASN A 29 2.44 -4.78 15.31
CA ASN A 29 2.37 -6.17 15.72
C ASN A 29 3.73 -6.88 15.55
N TYR A 30 4.47 -6.56 14.48
CA TYR A 30 5.81 -7.07 14.25
C TYR A 30 6.82 -6.53 15.27
N ASN A 31 6.77 -5.22 15.57
CA ASN A 31 7.60 -4.60 16.61
C ASN A 31 7.28 -5.13 18.02
N ALA A 32 6.03 -5.57 18.26
CA ALA A 32 5.62 -6.23 19.50
C ALA A 32 6.07 -7.71 19.59
N GLY A 33 6.77 -8.24 18.58
CA GLY A 33 7.28 -9.62 18.56
C GLY A 33 6.22 -10.69 18.26
N ALA A 34 5.04 -10.30 17.74
CA ALA A 34 4.00 -11.26 17.44
C ALA A 34 4.33 -12.08 16.19
N GLN A 35 4.39 -13.40 16.35
CA GLN A 35 4.70 -14.34 15.26
C GLN A 35 3.53 -15.25 14.87
N THR A 36 2.42 -15.21 15.61
CA THR A 36 1.28 -16.10 15.42
C THR A 36 0.00 -15.34 15.06
N ALA A 37 -0.90 -16.01 14.34
CA ALA A 37 -2.23 -15.46 14.01
C ALA A 37 -3.09 -15.17 15.25
N VAL A 38 -2.74 -15.75 16.40
CA VAL A 38 -3.41 -15.52 17.68
C VAL A 38 -3.35 -14.04 18.09
N SER A 39 -2.27 -13.33 17.75
CA SER A 39 -2.16 -11.89 18.05
C SER A 39 -3.27 -11.07 17.38
N ASN A 40 -3.60 -11.40 16.13
CA ASN A 40 -4.68 -10.72 15.40
C ASN A 40 -6.06 -11.02 16.00
N ILE A 41 -6.26 -12.23 16.52
CA ILE A 41 -7.51 -12.61 17.20
C ILE A 41 -7.67 -11.84 18.50
N VAL A 42 -6.60 -11.74 19.30
CA VAL A 42 -6.60 -10.97 20.55
C VAL A 42 -6.84 -9.49 20.27
N MET A 43 -6.21 -8.93 19.23
CA MET A 43 -6.46 -7.55 18.80
C MET A 43 -7.92 -7.32 18.39
N ALA A 44 -8.51 -8.23 17.61
CA ALA A 44 -9.91 -8.13 17.19
C ALA A 44 -10.86 -8.24 18.39
N ALA A 45 -10.60 -9.15 19.33
CA ALA A 45 -11.38 -9.29 20.56
C ALA A 45 -11.27 -8.04 21.45
N ALA A 46 -10.07 -7.48 21.60
CA ALA A 46 -9.85 -6.24 22.35
C ALA A 46 -10.64 -5.08 21.74
N VAL A 47 -10.61 -4.92 20.41
CA VAL A 47 -11.40 -3.89 19.70
C VAL A 47 -12.89 -4.05 19.96
N LEU A 48 -13.42 -5.28 19.86
CA LEU A 48 -14.83 -5.57 20.14
C LEU A 48 -15.21 -5.20 21.58
N VAL A 49 -14.38 -5.57 22.56
CA VAL A 49 -14.61 -5.23 23.98
C VAL A 49 -14.61 -3.71 24.18
N THR A 50 -13.61 -3.01 23.64
CA THR A 50 -13.55 -1.54 23.75
C THR A 50 -14.69 -0.82 23.03
N ALA A 51 -15.15 -1.35 21.89
CA ALA A 51 -16.26 -0.76 21.14
C ALA A 51 -17.58 -0.87 21.92
N VAL A 52 -17.82 -2.01 22.59
CA VAL A 52 -19.00 -2.20 23.42
C VAL A 52 -18.92 -1.37 24.71
N SER A 53 -17.74 -1.27 25.33
CA SER A 53 -17.58 -0.51 26.58
C SER A 53 -17.60 1.02 26.39
N HIS A 54 -17.13 1.51 25.24
CA HIS A 54 -16.98 2.95 24.95
C HIS A 54 -18.08 3.49 24.03
N ALA A 55 -19.15 2.72 23.78
CA ALA A 55 -20.28 3.13 22.95
C ALA A 55 -21.05 4.37 23.47
N THR A 56 -20.77 4.82 24.71
CA THR A 56 -21.47 5.92 25.38
C THR A 56 -20.65 7.21 25.52
N ASP A 57 -19.39 7.23 25.11
CA ASP A 57 -18.51 8.39 25.26
C ASP A 57 -18.63 9.32 24.04
N TYR A 58 -19.43 10.38 24.18
CA TYR A 58 -19.82 11.30 23.10
C TYR A 58 -18.75 12.32 22.67
N PHE A 59 -17.53 12.29 23.22
CA PHE A 59 -16.51 13.31 22.94
C PHE A 59 -15.12 12.71 22.73
N THR A 60 -14.83 12.27 21.50
CA THR A 60 -13.45 12.07 21.06
C THR A 60 -13.00 13.34 20.33
N PRO A 61 -12.06 14.13 20.86
CA PRO A 61 -11.60 15.34 20.19
C PRO A 61 -10.88 14.96 18.88
N ASN A 62 -11.35 15.53 17.76
CA ASN A 62 -10.77 15.31 16.44
C ASN A 62 -9.25 15.58 16.37
N ILE A 63 -8.74 16.44 17.27
CA ILE A 63 -7.32 16.76 17.40
C ILE A 63 -6.48 15.52 17.74
N ILE A 64 -6.95 14.65 18.63
CA ILE A 64 -6.22 13.44 19.01
C ILE A 64 -6.18 12.46 17.84
N LEU A 65 -7.28 12.33 17.10
CA LEU A 65 -7.35 11.45 15.92
C LEU A 65 -6.38 11.92 14.83
N ALA A 66 -6.32 13.22 14.57
CA ALA A 66 -5.38 13.80 13.61
C ALA A 66 -3.91 13.56 14.02
N ALA A 67 -3.60 13.72 15.31
CA ALA A 67 -2.26 13.47 15.85
C ALA A 67 -1.81 12.01 15.66
N ILE A 68 -2.72 11.05 15.88
CA ILE A 68 -2.45 9.61 15.67
C ILE A 68 -2.15 9.34 14.20
N ILE A 69 -2.93 9.90 13.26
CA ILE A 69 -2.73 9.70 11.82
C ILE A 69 -1.37 10.28 11.37
N ILE A 70 -1.04 11.50 11.79
CA ILE A 70 0.24 12.14 11.42
C ILE A 70 1.42 11.31 11.92
N THR A 71 1.36 10.85 13.17
CA THR A 71 2.40 10.00 13.77
C THR A 71 2.54 8.67 13.01
N ALA A 72 1.42 8.07 12.62
CA ALA A 72 1.39 6.83 11.84
C ALA A 72 2.03 7.00 10.45
N VAL A 73 1.75 8.10 9.75
CA VAL A 73 2.30 8.38 8.41
C VAL A 73 3.81 8.59 8.47
N ILE A 74 4.29 9.35 9.46
CA ILE A 74 5.74 9.58 9.64
C ILE A 74 6.47 8.25 9.89
N GLY A 75 5.87 7.34 10.67
CA GLY A 75 6.43 6.01 10.92
C GLY A 75 6.46 5.09 9.70
N LEU A 76 5.70 5.41 8.64
CA LEU A 76 5.63 4.59 7.42
C LEU A 76 6.58 5.09 6.31
N ILE A 77 7.01 6.35 6.35
CA ILE A 77 7.93 6.91 5.34
C ILE A 77 9.37 6.46 5.62
N ASP A 78 9.89 5.60 4.74
CA ASP A 78 11.30 5.18 4.75
C ASP A 78 12.11 5.98 3.72
N TYR A 79 12.78 7.04 4.19
CA TYR A 79 13.67 7.87 3.37
C TYR A 79 14.89 7.09 2.87
N GLN A 80 15.39 6.13 3.65
CA GLN A 80 16.60 5.37 3.31
C GLN A 80 16.34 4.41 2.14
N ALA A 81 15.15 3.81 2.11
CA ALA A 81 14.68 3.03 0.97
C ALA A 81 14.58 3.88 -0.31
N ALA A 82 14.03 5.09 -0.21
CA ALA A 82 13.91 6.00 -1.36
C ALA A 82 15.29 6.37 -1.97
N PHE A 83 16.29 6.68 -1.13
CA PHE A 83 17.66 6.94 -1.61
C PHE A 83 18.33 5.70 -2.22
N ARG A 84 18.01 4.51 -1.73
CA ARG A 84 18.52 3.26 -2.31
C ARG A 84 17.92 3.00 -3.68
N LEU A 85 16.62 3.22 -3.85
CA LEU A 85 15.94 3.09 -5.14
C LEU A 85 16.55 4.02 -6.20
N LEU A 86 16.81 5.27 -5.84
CA LEU A 86 17.48 6.25 -6.71
C LEU A 86 18.82 5.78 -7.29
N LYS A 87 19.54 4.93 -6.54
CA LYS A 87 20.89 4.48 -6.89
C LYS A 87 20.90 3.17 -7.67
N VAL A 88 19.84 2.36 -7.56
CA VAL A 88 19.70 1.07 -8.25
C VAL A 88 19.00 1.26 -9.59
N ASP A 89 17.76 1.77 -9.58
CA ASP A 89 16.91 1.89 -10.77
C ASP A 89 16.20 3.26 -10.78
N LYS A 90 16.71 4.16 -11.63
CA LYS A 90 16.14 5.51 -11.78
C LYS A 90 14.72 5.50 -12.37
N LEU A 91 14.36 4.44 -13.11
CA LEU A 91 13.03 4.28 -13.70
C LEU A 91 11.96 3.99 -12.64
N ASP A 92 12.26 3.08 -11.70
CA ASP A 92 11.33 2.74 -10.62
C ASP A 92 11.12 3.91 -9.66
N PHE A 93 12.18 4.70 -9.40
CA PHE A 93 12.05 5.92 -8.62
C PHE A 93 11.12 6.95 -9.28
N LEU A 94 11.17 7.05 -10.61
CA LEU A 94 10.39 8.02 -11.37
C LEU A 94 8.90 7.64 -11.42
N ALA A 95 8.60 6.34 -11.46
CA ALA A 95 7.23 5.81 -11.31
C ALA A 95 6.67 6.03 -9.88
N CYS A 96 7.52 5.92 -8.86
CA CYS A 96 7.13 6.25 -7.48
C CYS A 96 6.84 7.74 -7.32
N LEU A 97 7.68 8.59 -7.91
CA LEU A 97 7.51 10.04 -7.87
C LEU A 97 6.26 10.50 -8.62
N SER A 98 5.96 9.91 -9.78
CA SER A 98 4.74 10.22 -10.53
C SER A 98 3.47 9.82 -9.77
N SER A 99 3.46 8.66 -9.10
CA SER A 99 2.35 8.26 -8.20
C SER A 99 2.15 9.27 -7.09
N PHE A 100 3.24 9.74 -6.46
CA PHE A 100 3.19 10.70 -5.36
C PHE A 100 2.57 12.02 -5.80
N PHE A 101 3.03 12.58 -6.92
CA PHE A 101 2.43 13.80 -7.49
C PHE A 101 0.99 13.56 -7.97
N GLY A 102 0.69 12.39 -8.51
CA GLY A 102 -0.66 11.99 -8.90
C GLY A 102 -1.67 12.08 -7.77
N VAL A 103 -1.31 11.52 -6.60
CA VAL A 103 -2.17 11.58 -5.40
C VAL A 103 -2.34 13.01 -4.92
N LEU A 104 -1.27 13.83 -4.96
CA LEU A 104 -1.25 15.20 -4.46
C LEU A 104 -2.13 16.15 -5.28
N PHE A 105 -2.20 15.96 -6.61
CA PHE A 105 -2.97 16.83 -7.50
C PHE A 105 -4.38 16.33 -7.83
N PHE A 106 -4.60 15.01 -7.94
CA PHE A 106 -5.83 14.46 -8.53
C PHE A 106 -6.74 13.72 -7.54
N SER A 107 -6.21 13.24 -6.41
CA SER A 107 -6.83 12.41 -5.35
C SER A 107 -6.31 10.96 -5.27
N VAL A 108 -6.44 10.38 -4.08
CA VAL A 108 -5.98 9.01 -3.73
C VAL A 108 -6.42 7.91 -4.70
N PRO A 109 -7.67 7.87 -5.21
CA PRO A 109 -8.11 6.78 -6.10
C PRO A 109 -7.44 6.83 -7.49
N LEU A 110 -7.09 8.02 -7.98
CA LEU A 110 -6.58 8.23 -9.33
C LEU A 110 -5.05 8.36 -9.36
N GLY A 111 -4.42 8.73 -8.23
CA GLY A 111 -2.98 8.90 -8.14
C GLY A 111 -2.16 7.69 -8.62
N PRO A 112 -2.42 6.46 -8.13
CA PRO A 112 -1.71 5.28 -8.62
C PRO A 112 -1.92 5.02 -10.11
N ALA A 113 -3.11 5.33 -10.66
CA ALA A 113 -3.38 5.20 -12.09
C ALA A 113 -2.53 6.17 -12.93
N THR A 114 -2.29 7.38 -12.43
CA THR A 114 -1.43 8.36 -13.11
C THR A 114 0.04 7.98 -13.20
N ALA A 115 0.52 6.99 -12.44
CA ALA A 115 1.88 6.47 -12.63
C ALA A 115 1.98 5.45 -13.76
N VAL A 116 0.86 4.83 -14.14
CA VAL A 116 0.78 3.88 -15.25
C VAL A 116 0.57 4.62 -16.58
N LEU A 117 -0.27 5.67 -16.58
CA LEU A 117 -0.58 6.48 -17.77
C LEU A 117 0.60 7.13 -18.52
N PRO A 118 1.73 7.53 -17.90
CA PRO A 118 2.88 8.02 -18.64
C PRO A 118 3.57 6.92 -19.48
N SER A 119 3.17 5.64 -19.37
CA SER A 119 3.78 4.53 -20.12
C SER A 119 3.82 4.69 -21.63
N GLU A 120 2.96 5.51 -22.23
CA GLU A 120 2.94 5.69 -23.69
C GLU A 120 3.88 6.83 -24.14
N ASN A 121 3.89 7.98 -23.45
CA ASN A 121 4.67 9.17 -23.88
C ASN A 121 5.99 9.37 -23.11
N PHE A 122 6.06 8.92 -21.85
CA PHE A 122 7.23 9.09 -20.99
C PHE A 122 8.23 7.94 -21.15
N PHE A 123 7.73 6.71 -21.34
CA PHE A 123 8.56 5.57 -21.74
C PHE A 123 9.26 5.84 -23.07
N PHE A 124 8.56 6.47 -24.03
CA PHE A 124 9.12 6.90 -25.31
C PHE A 124 10.20 7.98 -25.14
N SER A 125 9.97 9.00 -24.30
CA SER A 125 10.97 10.05 -24.04
C SER A 125 12.20 9.55 -23.26
N VAL A 126 12.04 8.55 -22.38
CA VAL A 126 13.14 7.93 -21.63
C VAL A 126 13.96 6.97 -22.50
N ILE A 127 13.32 6.22 -23.39
CA ILE A 127 13.99 5.38 -24.38
C ILE A 127 14.82 6.21 -25.36
N LEU A 128 14.32 7.38 -25.80
CA LEU A 128 15.09 8.26 -26.68
C LEU A 128 16.34 8.89 -26.01
N ILE A 129 16.41 8.92 -24.67
CA ILE A 129 17.61 9.39 -23.94
C ILE A 129 18.61 8.25 -23.70
N ASN A 130 18.18 6.98 -23.78
CA ASN A 130 19.01 5.79 -23.54
C ASN A 130 19.23 4.95 -24.81
N ASP A 131 19.11 5.56 -25.99
CA ASP A 131 19.19 4.85 -27.26
C ASP A 131 20.62 4.35 -27.53
N GLY A 132 20.77 3.02 -27.68
CA GLY A 132 22.03 2.42 -28.15
C GLY A 132 22.41 1.02 -27.66
N SER A 133 21.56 0.18 -27.07
CA SER A 133 21.71 -1.31 -27.12
C SER A 133 20.63 -2.12 -26.38
N ASN A 134 19.86 -1.51 -25.47
CA ASN A 134 19.12 -2.27 -24.44
C ASN A 134 17.59 -2.34 -24.64
N THR A 135 17.08 -1.87 -25.79
CA THR A 135 15.65 -1.79 -26.13
C THR A 135 14.94 -3.15 -26.04
N PHE A 136 15.66 -4.25 -26.25
CA PHE A 136 15.09 -5.61 -26.20
C PHE A 136 14.95 -6.17 -24.77
N SER A 137 15.77 -5.71 -23.82
CA SER A 137 15.75 -6.24 -22.44
C SER A 137 14.62 -5.64 -21.61
N VAL A 138 14.26 -4.38 -21.85
CA VAL A 138 13.20 -3.66 -21.12
C VAL A 138 11.80 -4.15 -21.47
N HIS A 139 11.54 -4.48 -22.73
CA HIS A 139 10.26 -5.04 -23.16
C HIS A 139 10.01 -6.42 -22.53
N CYS A 140 11.05 -7.27 -22.46
CA CYS A 140 10.97 -8.58 -21.82
C CYS A 140 10.82 -8.49 -20.28
N ARG A 141 11.39 -7.46 -19.65
CA ARG A 141 11.29 -7.23 -18.20
C ARG A 141 9.93 -6.64 -17.76
N LEU A 142 9.25 -5.87 -18.61
CA LEU A 142 7.89 -5.37 -18.36
C LEU A 142 6.85 -6.50 -18.39
N GLU A 143 6.91 -7.40 -19.39
CA GLU A 143 6.08 -8.62 -19.42
C GLU A 143 6.34 -9.50 -18.17
N PHE A 144 7.60 -9.58 -17.71
CA PHE A 144 7.96 -10.36 -16.52
C PHE A 144 7.48 -9.71 -15.20
N GLN A 145 7.41 -8.38 -15.11
CA GLN A 145 6.82 -7.68 -13.95
C GLN A 145 5.29 -7.83 -13.92
N PHE A 146 4.63 -7.76 -15.07
CA PHE A 146 3.19 -8.01 -15.17
C PHE A 146 2.84 -9.48 -14.83
N SER A 147 3.70 -10.43 -15.24
CA SER A 147 3.56 -11.85 -14.90
C SER A 147 3.94 -12.18 -13.45
N ARG A 148 4.95 -11.51 -12.85
CA ARG A 148 5.26 -11.66 -11.41
C ARG A 148 4.21 -11.01 -10.50
N PHE A 149 3.49 -9.99 -10.96
CA PHE A 149 2.31 -9.50 -10.25
C PHE A 149 1.20 -10.57 -10.18
N SER A 150 1.14 -11.49 -11.15
CA SER A 150 0.18 -12.59 -11.20
C SER A 150 0.66 -13.89 -10.54
N CYS A 151 1.98 -14.12 -10.44
CA CYS A 151 2.58 -15.38 -9.95
C CYS A 151 3.25 -15.28 -8.56
N MET A 152 2.96 -14.27 -7.75
CA MET A 152 3.36 -14.29 -6.34
C MET A 152 2.46 -15.28 -5.57
N SER A 153 3.02 -16.44 -5.25
CA SER A 153 2.44 -17.53 -4.46
C SER A 153 1.87 -17.07 -3.09
N PRO A 154 1.00 -17.89 -2.47
CA PRO A 154 -0.01 -17.46 -1.51
C PRO A 154 0.62 -17.10 -0.16
N GLY A 155 0.72 -15.81 0.16
CA GLY A 155 1.27 -15.41 1.45
C GLY A 155 1.41 -13.92 1.68
N GLN A 156 1.41 -13.10 0.62
CA GLN A 156 1.29 -11.66 0.77
C GLN A 156 0.09 -11.18 -0.03
N THR A 157 -0.89 -10.66 0.69
CA THR A 157 -2.12 -10.09 0.13
C THR A 157 -1.75 -8.98 -0.84
N PRO A 158 -2.18 -9.08 -2.12
CA PRO A 158 -1.95 -8.05 -3.10
C PRO A 158 -2.74 -6.81 -2.72
N TRP A 159 -2.12 -5.66 -2.95
CA TRP A 159 -2.60 -4.33 -2.67
C TRP A 159 -3.88 -4.01 -3.46
N PHE A 160 -5.02 -4.35 -2.89
CA PHE A 160 -6.07 -3.42 -2.46
C PHE A 160 -6.85 -4.10 -1.33
#